data_AF-A0AAU3VC69-F1
#
_entry.id   AF-A0AAU3VC69-F1
#
_cell.length_a   1.000
_cell.length_b   1.000
_cell.length_c   1.000
_cell.angle_alpha   90.00
_cell.angle_beta   90.00
_cell.angle_gamma   90.00
#
_symmetry.space_group_name_H-M   'P 1'
#
loop_
_entity.id
_entity.type
_entity.pdbx_description
1 polymer ?
#
loop_
_entity_poly.entity_id
_entity_poly.type
_entity_poly.pdbx_seq_one_letter_code
_entity_poly.pdbx_strand_id
1 'polypeptide(L)'
;MARRRTLNPEDRRHVRRSLAARDGARCFYCQRPFPDIDTATLDHYVPYSLWRTWRQRNLVLACGPCNTAKADTLPWLVALLILRNVRQHALWRNACAATN
;
A
#
# COMPACT_ATOMS: atom_id res chain seq x y z
N MET A 1 -4.35 -7.32 22.87
CA MET A 1 -4.39 -6.54 21.62
C MET A 1 -2.96 -6.18 21.21
N ALA A 2 -2.47 -6.67 20.06
CA ALA A 2 -1.10 -6.37 19.63
C ALA A 2 -0.92 -4.86 19.37
N ARG A 3 -0.01 -4.22 20.11
CA ARG A 3 0.32 -2.79 20.01
C ARG A 3 0.50 -2.41 18.54
N ARG A 4 -0.16 -1.35 18.08
CA ARG A 4 -0.02 -0.79 16.73
C ARG A 4 1.46 -0.38 16.59
N ARG A 5 2.27 -1.22 15.94
CA ARG A 5 3.71 -0.98 15.79
C ARG A 5 3.90 0.12 14.75
N THR A 6 3.84 1.37 15.18
CA THR A 6 4.12 2.55 14.36
C THR A 6 5.62 2.78 14.31
N LEU A 7 6.12 3.23 13.16
CA LEU A 7 7.52 3.67 13.03
C LEU A 7 7.78 4.90 13.92
N ASN A 8 8.92 4.93 14.60
CA ASN A 8 9.35 6.11 15.34
C ASN A 8 9.74 7.25 14.35
N PRO A 9 9.93 8.51 14.81
CA PRO A 9 10.25 9.63 13.91
C PRO A 9 11.53 9.46 13.08
N GLU A 10 12.56 8.82 13.64
CA GLU A 10 13.85 8.59 12.97
C GLU A 10 13.72 7.52 11.88
N ASP A 11 13.07 6.39 12.20
CA ASP A 11 12.74 5.33 11.27
C ASP A 11 11.93 5.88 10.09
N ARG A 12 10.96 6.78 10.36
CA ARG A 12 10.16 7.41 9.30
C ARG A 12 11.02 8.25 8.36
N ARG A 13 11.96 9.04 8.90
CA ARG A 13 12.91 9.80 8.07
C ARG A 13 13.78 8.87 7.22
N HIS A 14 14.32 7.81 7.81
CA HIS A 14 15.13 6.83 7.09
C HIS A 14 14.32 6.17 5.96
N VAL A 15 13.10 5.73 6.25
CA VAL A 15 12.19 5.14 5.26
C VAL A 15 11.85 6.14 4.15
N ARG A 16 11.57 7.41 4.44
CA ARG A 16 11.30 8.42 3.41
C ARG A 16 12.48 8.57 2.45
N ARG A 17 13.70 8.69 2.98
CA ARG A 17 14.92 8.81 2.15
C ARG A 17 15.15 7.56 1.31
N SER A 18 14.94 6.39 1.89
CA SER A 18 15.07 5.11 1.17
C SER A 18 14.05 4.99 0.04
N LEU A 19 12.79 5.38 0.27
CA LEU A 19 11.76 5.41 -0.77
C LEU A 19 12.05 6.46 -1.84
N ALA A 20 12.57 7.63 -1.47
CA ALA A 20 12.97 8.67 -2.42
C ALA A 20 14.09 8.20 -3.34
N ALA A 21 15.05 7.44 -2.81
CA ALA A 21 16.13 6.84 -3.60
C ALA A 21 15.62 5.73 -4.52
N ARG A 22 14.61 4.94 -4.08
CA ARG A 22 14.03 3.83 -4.86
C ARG A 22 13.09 4.30 -5.98
N ASP A 23 12.19 5.22 -5.65
CA ASP A 23 11.02 5.57 -6.48
C ASP A 23 11.08 7.02 -7.01
N GLY A 24 12.05 7.82 -6.54
CA GLY A 24 12.17 9.24 -6.83
C GLY A 24 11.51 10.13 -5.76
N ALA A 25 12.00 11.37 -5.63
CA ALA A 25 11.49 12.36 -4.68
C ALA A 25 10.19 13.05 -5.18
N ARG A 26 9.17 12.25 -5.49
CA ARG A 26 7.89 12.68 -6.07
C ARG A 26 6.72 11.95 -5.41
N CYS A 27 5.55 12.57 -5.40
CA CYS A 27 4.32 11.91 -4.95
C CYS A 27 3.99 10.75 -5.88
N PHE A 28 3.81 9.54 -5.34
CA PHE A 28 3.48 8.34 -6.10
C PHE A 28 2.19 8.49 -6.92
N TYR A 29 1.22 9.25 -6.41
CA TYR A 29 -0.09 9.41 -7.05
C TYR A 29 -0.13 10.53 -8.08
N CYS A 30 0.22 11.76 -7.68
CA CYS A 30 0.11 12.93 -8.58
C CYS A 30 1.42 13.31 -9.28
N GLN A 31 2.52 12.61 -9.00
CA GLN A 31 3.83 12.77 -9.63
C GLN A 31 4.52 14.13 -9.42
N ARG A 32 3.91 15.02 -8.63
CA ARG A 32 4.51 16.30 -8.25
C ARG A 32 5.76 16.07 -7.40
N PRO A 33 6.88 16.77 -7.68
CA PRO A 33 8.09 16.66 -6.87
C PRO A 33 7.87 17.24 -5.48
N PHE A 34 8.57 16.68 -4.49
CA PHE A 34 8.60 17.26 -3.15
C PHE A 34 9.69 18.33 -3.07
N PRO A 35 9.38 19.54 -2.56
CA PRO A 35 10.40 20.56 -2.28
C PRO A 35 11.39 20.10 -1.20
N ASP A 36 10.87 19.38 -0.20
CA ASP A 36 11.62 18.71 0.84
C ASP A 36 10.98 17.33 1.10
N ILE A 37 11.79 16.29 1.13
CA ILE A 37 11.33 14.91 1.30
C ILE A 37 10.69 14.67 2.66
N ASP A 38 11.06 15.44 3.69
CA ASP A 38 10.50 15.29 5.04
C ASP A 38 9.03 15.76 5.11
N THR A 39 8.58 16.55 4.12
CA THR A 39 7.17 16.92 3.94
C THR A 39 6.31 15.79 3.38
N ALA A 40 6.91 14.77 2.78
CA ALA A 40 6.18 13.62 2.24
C ALA A 40 5.55 12.79 3.36
N THR A 41 4.32 12.32 3.13
CA THR A 41 3.70 11.30 3.97
C THR A 41 4.12 9.91 3.48
N LEU A 42 4.12 8.95 4.41
CA LEU A 42 4.24 7.53 4.09
C LEU A 42 2.83 6.95 3.98
N ASP A 43 2.46 6.53 2.79
CA ASP A 43 1.18 5.86 2.55
C ASP A 43 1.39 4.35 2.34
N HIS A 44 0.39 3.57 2.73
CA HIS A 44 0.35 2.14 2.48
C HIS A 44 -0.34 1.86 1.14
N TYR A 45 0.42 1.32 0.18
CA TYR A 45 -0.10 1.01 -1.14
C TYR A 45 -1.29 0.04 -1.06
N VAL A 46 -1.11 -1.07 -0.33
CA VAL A 46 -2.22 -1.88 0.19
C VAL A 46 -2.61 -1.31 1.56
N PRO A 47 -3.87 -0.89 1.77
CA PRO A 47 -4.36 -0.33 3.02
C PRO A 47 -3.90 -1.12 4.24
N TYR A 48 -3.48 -0.40 5.29
CA TYR A 48 -3.02 -1.03 6.53
C TYR A 48 -4.12 -1.85 7.20
N SER A 49 -5.39 -1.48 7.00
CA SER A 49 -6.57 -2.25 7.44
C SER A 49 -6.64 -3.66 6.84
N LEU A 50 -6.11 -3.86 5.63
CA LEU A 50 -6.07 -5.14 4.93
C LEU A 50 -4.74 -5.87 5.12
N TRP A 51 -3.63 -5.15 4.99
CA TRP A 51 -2.29 -5.71 5.15
C TRP A 51 -1.48 -4.90 6.16
N ARG A 52 -1.60 -5.29 7.43
CA ARG A 52 -1.03 -4.61 8.62
C ARG A 52 0.50 -4.66 8.66
N THR A 53 1.16 -4.00 7.70
CA THR A 53 2.61 -4.07 7.51
C THR A 53 3.21 -2.71 7.20
N TRP A 54 4.33 -2.39 7.86
CA TRP A 54 5.16 -1.20 7.60
C TRP A 54 6.40 -1.55 6.77
N ARG A 55 6.41 -2.70 6.10
CA ARG A 55 7.52 -3.09 5.23
C ARG A 55 7.59 -2.10 4.06
N GLN A 56 8.78 -1.61 3.74
CA GLN A 56 8.96 -0.61 2.68
C GLN A 56 8.40 -1.01 1.31
N ARG A 57 8.28 -2.31 1.02
CA ARG A 57 7.63 -2.81 -0.22
C ARG A 57 6.14 -2.45 -0.32
N ASN A 58 5.48 -2.13 0.80
CA ASN A 58 4.09 -1.69 0.85
C ASN A 58 3.97 -0.18 1.12
N LEU A 59 5.09 0.54 1.19
CA LEU A 59 5.09 1.97 1.46
C LEU A 59 5.47 2.74 0.20
N VAL A 60 4.81 3.88 0.03
CA VAL A 60 5.07 4.85 -1.03
C VAL A 60 5.11 6.27 -0.44
N LEU A 61 5.76 7.19 -1.13
CA LEU A 61 5.71 8.61 -0.80
C LEU A 61 4.44 9.23 -1.37
N ALA A 62 3.67 9.94 -0.54
CA ALA A 62 2.48 10.65 -0.97
C ALA A 62 2.46 12.08 -0.42
N CYS A 63 1.84 13.01 -1.15
CA CYS A 63 1.50 14.30 -0.56
C CYS A 63 0.24 14.17 0.31
N GLY A 64 0.07 15.06 1.30
CA GLY A 64 -1.08 15.05 2.21
C GLY A 64 -2.43 14.93 1.50
N PRO A 65 -2.75 15.75 0.48
CA PRO A 65 -4.01 15.67 -0.24
C PRO A 65 -4.25 14.31 -0.91
N CYS A 66 -3.25 13.77 -1.62
CA CYS A 66 -3.39 12.46 -2.29
C CYS A 66 -3.52 11.32 -1.28
N ASN A 67 -2.74 11.34 -0.20
CA ASN A 67 -2.80 10.34 0.85
C ASN A 67 -4.20 10.31 1.51
N THR A 68 -4.76 11.49 1.83
CA THR A 68 -6.12 11.60 2.37
C THR A 68 -7.18 11.15 1.37
N ALA A 69 -7.06 11.52 0.08
CA ALA A 69 -8.01 11.10 -0.95
C ALA A 69 -7.99 9.57 -1.19
N LYS A 70 -6.80 8.98 -1.12
CA LYS A 70 -6.60 7.52 -1.20
C LYS A 70 -7.20 6.82 0.03
N ALA A 71 -6.91 7.29 1.24
CA ALA A 71 -7.37 6.67 2.49
C ALA A 71 -7.13 5.14 2.50
N ASP A 72 -8.07 4.37 3.05
CA ASP A 72 -8.02 2.91 3.11
C ASP A 72 -8.56 2.22 1.84
N THR A 73 -8.57 2.90 0.68
CA THR A 73 -9.02 2.28 -0.58
C THR A 73 -7.92 1.41 -1.21
N LEU A 74 -8.30 0.31 -1.84
CA LEU A 74 -7.38 -0.52 -2.62
C LEU A 74 -7.31 0.04 -4.05
N PRO A 75 -6.15 0.04 -4.73
CA PRO A 75 -6.10 0.35 -6.15
C PRO A 75 -7.08 -0.53 -6.93
N TRP A 76 -7.93 0.11 -7.75
CA TRP A 76 -9.09 -0.54 -8.39
C TRP A 76 -8.73 -1.82 -9.16
N LEU A 77 -7.63 -1.79 -9.92
CA LEU A 77 -7.16 -2.96 -10.67
C LEU A 77 -6.85 -4.15 -9.74
N VAL A 78 -6.25 -3.89 -8.57
CA VAL A 78 -5.97 -4.94 -7.58
C VAL A 78 -7.29 -5.46 -7.00
N ALA A 79 -8.28 -4.59 -6.77
CA ALA A 79 -9.58 -4.99 -6.23
C ALA A 79 -10.32 -5.90 -7.22
N LEU A 80 -10.31 -5.55 -8.50
CA LEU A 80 -10.86 -6.37 -9.58
C LEU A 80 -10.18 -7.74 -9.67
N LEU A 81 -8.84 -7.79 -9.59
CA LEU A 81 -8.10 -9.06 -9.61
C LEU A 81 -8.49 -9.95 -8.41
N ILE A 82 -8.60 -9.39 -7.21
CA ILE A 82 -9.02 -10.14 -6.02
C ILE A 82 -10.45 -10.69 -6.21
N LEU A 83 -11.40 -9.86 -6.64
CA LEU A 83 -12.78 -10.28 -6.88
C LEU A 83 -12.88 -11.38 -7.96
N ARG A 84 -12.08 -11.28 -9.03
CA ARG A 84 -12.00 -12.32 -10.06
C ARG A 84 -11.46 -13.64 -9.49
N ASN A 85 -10.41 -13.59 -8.68
CA ASN A 85 -9.81 -14.79 -8.09
C ASN A 85 -10.73 -15.48 -7.08
N VAL A 86 -11.45 -14.71 -6.24
CA VAL A 86 -12.44 -15.27 -5.30
C VAL A 86 -13.53 -16.06 -6.04
N ARG A 87 -14.01 -15.55 -7.18
CA ARG A 87 -14.97 -16.26 -8.04
C ARG A 87 -14.39 -17.55 -8.60
N GLN A 88 -13.15 -17.51 -9.07
CA GLN A 88 -12.49 -18.71 -9.60
C GLN A 88 -12.32 -19.77 -8.51
N HIS A 89 -11.97 -19.40 -7.28
CA HIS A 89 -11.84 -20.36 -6.18
C HIS A 89 -13.12 -21.18 -5.93
N ALA A 90 -14.31 -20.60 -6.12
CA ALA A 90 -15.57 -21.35 -6.05
C ALA A 90 -15.68 -22.40 -7.17
N LEU A 91 -15.27 -22.06 -8.40
CA LEU A 91 -15.27 -22.98 -9.53
C LEU A 91 -14.26 -24.11 -9.34
N TRP A 92 -13.09 -23.81 -8.77
CA TRP A 92 -12.02 -24.79 -8.56
C TRP A 92 -12.42 -25.81 -7.48
N ARG A 93 -13.08 -25.36 -6.41
CA ARG A 93 -13.66 -26.26 -5.40
C ARG A 93 -14.66 -27.24 -6.02
N ASN A 94 -15.54 -26.75 -6.89
CA ASN A 94 -16.54 -27.60 -7.54
C ASN A 94 -15.91 -28.58 -8.54
N ALA A 95 -14.88 -28.14 -9.27
CA ALA A 95 -14.13 -29.01 -10.18
C ALA A 95 -13.43 -30.16 -9.43
N CYS A 96 -12.76 -29.88 -8.30
CA CYS A 96 -12.15 -30.93 -7.47
C CYS A 96 -13.19 -31.87 -6.84
N ALA A 97 -14.38 -31.37 -6.49
CA ALA A 97 -15.45 -32.19 -5.92
C ALA A 97 -16.12 -33.12 -6.95
N ALA A 98 -16.08 -32.79 -8.25
CA ALA A 98 -16.65 -33.61 -9.33
C ALA A 98 -15.71 -34.73 -9.81
N THR A 99 -14.45 -34.73 -9.38
CA THR A 99 -13.44 -35.75 -9.69
C THR A 99 -13.31 -36.84 -8.62
N ASN A 100 -14.22 -36.89 -7.64
CA ASN A 100 -14.28 -37.86 -6.56
C ASN A 100 -15.68 -38.48 -6.48
#